data_AF-A0AAF0K3J5-F1
#
_entry.id   AF-A0AAF0K3J5-F1
#
_cell.length_a   1.000
_cell.length_b   1.000
_cell.length_c   1.000
_cell.angle_alpha   90.00
_cell.angle_beta   90.00
_cell.angle_gamma   90.00
#
_symmetry.space_group_name_H-M   'P 1'
#
loop_
_entity.id
_entity.type
_entity.pdbx_description
1 polymer ?
#
loop_
_entity_poly.entity_id
_entity_poly.type
_entity_poly.pdbx_seq_one_letter_code
_entity_poly.pdbx_strand_id
1 'polypeptide(L)'
;MPESTKGFNNWTVRGKYTRETFINEIKKRYEETGSIPDQKSFHTHAAYYLFGSWTDALILAGITPNEVKGDSPVIRQFLIQEIQKTAISLNKVPNRIDYSRSQKATSLFGSWDNFLKAAKIEYRLFIEEKEVK
;
A
#
# COMPACT_ATOMS: atom_id res chain seq x y z
N MET A 1 19.84 -25.17 15.51
CA MET A 1 20.40 -24.39 14.38
C MET A 1 19.31 -23.54 13.76
N PRO A 2 19.51 -22.23 13.51
CA PRO A 2 19.98 -21.17 14.41
C PRO A 2 18.81 -20.23 14.83
N GLU A 3 18.75 -19.81 16.09
CA GLU A 3 18.96 -18.42 16.57
C GLU A 3 18.81 -17.28 15.54
N SER A 4 17.77 -16.45 15.70
CA SER A 4 17.79 -14.97 15.60
C SER A 4 16.44 -14.39 15.11
N THR A 5 15.49 -14.16 16.01
CA THR A 5 14.48 -13.09 15.82
C THR A 5 13.85 -12.66 17.14
N LYS A 6 14.61 -12.77 18.24
CA LYS A 6 14.29 -12.14 19.51
C LYS A 6 14.71 -10.67 19.38
N GLY A 7 13.79 -9.75 19.10
CA GLY A 7 14.18 -8.34 19.04
C GLY A 7 13.10 -7.30 18.86
N PHE A 8 12.23 -7.36 17.84
CA PHE A 8 11.60 -6.11 17.39
C PHE A 8 10.10 -6.08 17.08
N ASN A 9 9.33 -7.16 17.20
CA ASN A 9 7.99 -7.19 16.54
C ASN A 9 6.75 -7.40 17.43
N ASN A 10 6.85 -7.43 18.77
CA ASN A 10 5.69 -7.83 19.60
C ASN A 10 5.30 -6.81 20.69
N TRP A 11 5.22 -5.52 20.34
CA TRP A 11 4.57 -4.56 21.23
C TRP A 11 3.06 -4.77 21.21
N THR A 12 2.56 -5.68 22.05
CA THR A 12 1.12 -5.84 22.24
C THR A 12 0.57 -4.64 23.00
N VAL A 13 -0.45 -3.98 22.47
CA VAL A 13 -1.25 -3.07 23.30
C VAL A 13 -2.04 -3.95 24.28
N ARG A 14 -1.55 -4.06 25.52
CA ARG A 14 -2.12 -4.86 26.63
C ARG A 14 -2.27 -6.37 26.36
N GLY A 15 -1.36 -6.99 25.58
CA GLY A 15 -1.39 -8.43 25.35
C GLY A 15 -2.46 -8.93 24.37
N LYS A 16 -3.29 -8.06 23.78
CA LYS A 16 -4.41 -8.47 22.92
C LYS A 16 -4.17 -8.39 21.41
N TYR A 17 -3.23 -7.55 20.96
CA TYR A 17 -3.04 -7.29 19.52
C TYR A 17 -1.58 -7.35 19.09
N THR A 18 -1.27 -8.28 18.20
CA THR A 18 -0.06 -8.26 17.37
C THR A 18 -0.35 -7.60 16.03
N ARG A 19 0.70 -7.22 15.29
CA ARG A 19 0.58 -6.66 13.94
C ARG A 19 -0.23 -7.60 13.01
N GLU A 20 0.05 -8.89 13.06
CA GLU A 20 -0.61 -9.89 12.22
C GLU A 20 -2.08 -10.08 12.60
N THR A 21 -2.38 -10.26 13.89
CA THR A 21 -3.76 -10.44 14.36
C THR A 21 -4.64 -9.23 14.05
N PHE A 22 -4.07 -8.02 14.15
CA PHE A 22 -4.79 -6.79 13.84
C PHE A 22 -5.11 -6.67 12.34
N ILE A 23 -4.14 -6.97 11.46
CA ILE A 23 -4.37 -7.04 10.01
C ILE A 23 -5.43 -8.09 9.67
N ASN A 24 -5.35 -9.27 10.28
CA ASN A 24 -6.27 -10.37 9.99
C ASN A 24 -7.71 -10.02 10.41
N GLU A 25 -7.89 -9.32 11.54
CA GLU A 25 -9.21 -8.84 11.96
C GLU A 25 -9.78 -7.79 11.01
N ILE A 26 -8.95 -6.87 10.50
CA ILE A 26 -9.37 -5.89 9.48
C ILE A 26 -9.82 -6.63 8.22
N LYS A 27 -9.01 -7.56 7.70
CA LYS A 27 -9.34 -8.36 6.50
C LYS A 27 -10.66 -9.09 6.67
N LYS A 28 -10.81 -9.82 7.78
CA LYS A 28 -12.03 -10.57 8.08
C LYS A 28 -13.27 -9.68 8.10
N ARG A 29 -13.23 -8.54 8.79
CA ARG A 29 -14.37 -7.61 8.82
C ARG A 29 -14.66 -7.02 7.44
N TYR A 30 -13.63 -6.72 6.67
CA TYR A 30 -13.79 -6.21 5.31
C TYR A 30 -14.45 -7.24 4.38
N GLU A 31 -14.04 -8.51 4.45
CA GLU A 31 -14.65 -9.61 3.71
C GLU A 31 -16.09 -9.90 4.16
N GLU A 32 -16.38 -9.82 5.45
CA GLU A 32 -17.73 -10.07 6.01
C GLU A 32 -18.73 -8.95 5.67
N THR A 33 -18.29 -7.69 5.68
CA THR A 33 -19.18 -6.53 5.51
C THR A 33 -19.13 -5.91 4.12
N GLY A 34 -18.12 -6.25 3.31
CA GLY A 34 -17.85 -5.62 2.02
C GLY A 34 -17.55 -4.12 2.12
N SER A 35 -17.21 -3.63 3.32
CA SER A 35 -17.01 -2.22 3.62
C SER A 35 -15.81 -2.04 4.55
N ILE A 36 -15.14 -0.89 4.45
CA ILE A 36 -14.02 -0.56 5.33
C ILE A 36 -14.51 -0.52 6.78
N PRO A 37 -13.92 -1.31 7.69
CA PRO A 37 -14.33 -1.27 9.08
C PRO A 37 -14.10 0.12 9.69
N ASP A 38 -14.99 0.54 10.59
CA ASP A 38 -14.83 1.79 11.31
C ASP A 38 -13.65 1.70 12.28
N GLN A 39 -12.74 2.67 12.24
CA GLN A 39 -11.62 2.78 13.17
C GLN A 39 -12.09 2.78 14.64
N LYS A 40 -13.28 3.33 14.94
CA LYS A 40 -13.84 3.35 16.30
C LYS A 40 -14.22 1.95 16.81
N SER A 41 -14.52 1.02 15.91
CA SER A 41 -14.77 -0.38 16.26
C SER A 41 -13.50 -1.14 16.62
N PHE A 42 -12.33 -0.54 16.34
CA PHE A 42 -11.02 -1.07 16.68
C PHE A 42 -10.39 -0.28 17.83
N HIS A 43 -9.39 -0.89 18.47
CA HIS A 43 -8.54 -0.19 19.42
C HIS A 43 -7.69 0.86 18.68
N THR A 44 -8.21 2.08 18.59
CA THR A 44 -7.67 3.22 17.82
C THR A 44 -6.19 3.46 18.08
N HIS A 45 -5.77 3.31 19.34
CA HIS A 45 -4.38 3.46 19.77
C HIS A 45 -3.47 2.35 19.24
N ALA A 46 -3.97 1.11 19.13
CA ALA A 46 -3.20 -0.01 18.61
C ALA A 46 -2.83 0.17 17.15
N ALA A 47 -3.73 0.73 16.32
CA ALA A 47 -3.41 1.07 14.93
C ALA A 47 -2.23 2.03 14.84
N TYR A 48 -2.23 3.08 15.67
CA TYR A 48 -1.14 4.04 15.73
C TYR A 48 0.18 3.42 16.21
N TYR A 49 0.17 2.68 17.33
CA TYR A 49 1.38 2.08 17.89
C TYR A 49 1.98 0.99 17.00
N LEU A 50 1.16 0.19 16.31
CA LEU A 50 1.62 -0.95 15.52
C LEU A 50 1.99 -0.58 14.08
N PHE A 51 1.32 0.43 13.50
CA PHE A 51 1.38 0.75 12.07
C PHE A 51 1.66 2.22 11.76
N GLY A 52 1.65 3.11 12.75
CA GLY A 52 1.78 4.56 12.57
C GLY A 52 0.46 5.25 12.24
N SER A 53 -0.44 4.61 11.49
CA SER A 53 -1.78 5.14 11.24
C SER A 53 -2.82 4.04 10.97
N TRP A 54 -4.10 4.38 11.12
CA TRP A 54 -5.20 3.50 10.70
C TRP A 54 -5.15 3.23 9.20
N THR A 55 -4.87 4.25 8.40
CA THR A 55 -4.77 4.11 6.95
C THR A 55 -3.69 3.11 6.55
N ASP A 56 -2.54 3.12 7.21
CA ASP A 56 -1.45 2.18 6.93
C ASP A 56 -1.85 0.75 7.28
N ALA A 57 -2.58 0.57 8.38
CA ALA A 57 -3.13 -0.73 8.76
C ALA A 57 -4.13 -1.26 7.71
N LEU A 58 -4.98 -0.40 7.13
CA LEU A 58 -5.89 -0.77 6.04
C LEU A 58 -5.14 -1.20 4.78
N ILE A 59 -4.13 -0.43 4.36
CA ILE A 59 -3.33 -0.77 3.17
C ILE A 59 -2.59 -2.10 3.36
N LEU A 60 -2.00 -2.33 4.53
CA LEU A 60 -1.34 -3.61 4.85
C LEU A 60 -2.34 -4.76 4.98
N ALA A 61 -3.60 -4.47 5.30
CA ALA A 61 -4.71 -5.41 5.21
C ALA A 61 -5.18 -5.69 3.78
N GLY A 62 -4.58 -5.06 2.76
CA GLY A 62 -4.95 -5.28 1.36
C GLY A 62 -6.17 -4.49 0.91
N ILE A 63 -6.66 -3.56 1.75
CA ILE A 63 -7.70 -2.61 1.35
C ILE A 63 -7.06 -1.57 0.43
N THR A 64 -7.76 -1.23 -0.65
CA THR A 64 -7.12 -0.48 -1.73
C THR A 64 -7.01 1.01 -1.37
N PRO A 65 -5.96 1.73 -1.86
CA PRO A 65 -5.80 3.14 -1.53
C PRO A 65 -6.90 4.08 -2.03
N ASN A 66 -7.76 3.62 -2.93
CA ASN A 66 -8.88 4.41 -3.42
C ASN A 66 -9.97 4.55 -2.36
N GLU A 67 -10.07 3.55 -1.49
CA GLU A 67 -11.09 3.45 -0.45
C GLU A 67 -10.63 4.17 0.83
N VAL A 68 -9.31 4.35 0.98
CA VAL A 68 -8.73 5.00 2.16
C VAL A 68 -8.48 6.50 1.94
N LYS A 69 -8.71 7.28 2.99
CA LYS A 69 -8.46 8.72 3.00
C LYS A 69 -7.04 9.03 3.49
N GLY A 70 -6.54 10.20 3.07
CA GLY A 70 -5.27 10.75 3.53
C GLY A 70 -4.11 10.51 2.56
N ASP A 71 -2.97 11.03 3.01
CA ASP A 71 -1.65 10.94 2.42
C ASP A 71 -0.73 10.28 3.45
N SER A 72 -0.12 9.16 3.07
CA SER A 72 0.84 8.44 3.89
C SER A 72 1.96 7.89 2.99
N PRO A 73 3.21 7.79 3.49
CA PRO A 73 4.30 7.11 2.80
C PRO A 73 3.91 5.70 2.30
N VAL A 74 3.11 4.95 3.06
CA VAL A 74 2.67 3.60 2.70
C VAL A 74 1.76 3.63 1.47
N ILE A 75 0.82 4.58 1.40
CA ILE A 75 -0.05 4.77 0.23
C ILE A 75 0.78 5.15 -0.99
N ARG A 76 1.71 6.11 -0.83
CA ARG A 76 2.58 6.56 -1.92
C ARG A 76 3.40 5.41 -2.48
N GLN A 77 4.00 4.60 -1.60
CA GLN A 77 4.80 3.44 -2.00
C GLN A 77 3.93 2.37 -2.68
N PHE A 78 2.72 2.11 -2.17
CA PHE A 78 1.79 1.17 -2.80
C PHE A 78 1.46 1.62 -4.23
N LEU A 79 1.08 2.87 -4.43
CA LEU A 79 0.73 3.39 -5.77
C LEU A 79 1.91 3.28 -6.73
N ILE A 80 3.14 3.57 -6.27
CA ILE A 80 4.38 3.40 -7.06
C ILE A 80 4.57 1.94 -7.50
N GLN A 81 4.48 0.99 -6.57
CA GLN A 81 4.66 -0.44 -6.90
C GLN A 81 3.58 -0.93 -7.85
N GLU A 82 2.36 -0.44 -7.68
CA GLU A 82 1.24 -0.84 -8.51
C GLU A 82 1.39 -0.32 -9.95
N ILE A 83 1.70 0.97 -10.14
CA ILE A 83 1.89 1.53 -11.49
C ILE A 83 3.08 0.89 -12.21
N GLN A 84 4.14 0.48 -11.49
CA GLN A 84 5.26 -0.28 -12.06
C GLN A 84 4.80 -1.65 -12.57
N LYS A 85 3.95 -2.36 -11.83
CA LYS A 85 3.37 -3.64 -12.29
C LYS A 85 2.45 -3.43 -13.50
N THR A 86 1.64 -2.37 -13.48
CA THR A 86 0.78 -2.01 -14.62
C THR A 86 1.61 -1.70 -15.86
N ALA A 87 2.70 -0.95 -15.71
CA ALA A 87 3.67 -0.67 -16.77
C ALA A 87 4.22 -1.95 -17.40
N ILE A 88 4.73 -2.88 -16.58
CA ILE A 88 5.25 -4.17 -17.04
C ILE A 88 4.16 -4.98 -17.76
N SER A 89 2.96 -5.06 -17.18
CA SER A 89 1.84 -5.82 -17.73
C SER A 89 1.37 -5.28 -19.09
N LEU A 90 1.34 -3.95 -19.25
CA LEU A 90 0.93 -3.31 -20.49
C LEU A 90 2.07 -3.17 -21.50
N ASN A 91 3.31 -3.50 -21.11
CA ASN A 91 4.55 -3.26 -21.85
C ASN A 91 4.62 -1.84 -22.45
N LYS A 92 4.11 -0.84 -21.73
CA LYS A 92 4.13 0.57 -22.12
C LYS A 92 4.07 1.45 -20.87
N VAL A 93 4.47 2.71 -21.01
CA VAL A 93 4.22 3.74 -19.99
C VAL A 93 2.70 3.88 -19.83
N PRO A 94 2.11 3.56 -18.67
CA PRO A 94 0.66 3.67 -18.48
C PRO A 94 0.24 5.14 -18.54
N ASN A 95 -0.86 5.41 -19.21
CA ASN A 95 -1.50 6.71 -19.16
C ASN A 95 -2.55 6.76 -18.02
N ARG A 96 -3.18 7.92 -17.84
CA ARG A 96 -4.20 8.11 -16.78
C ARG A 96 -5.44 7.22 -16.93
N ILE A 97 -5.73 6.74 -18.14
CA ILE A 97 -6.87 5.87 -18.46
C ILE A 97 -6.52 4.41 -18.17
N ASP A 98 -5.27 4.01 -18.42
CA ASP A 98 -4.75 2.68 -18.14
C ASP A 98 -4.67 2.37 -16.63
N TYR A 99 -4.72 3.41 -15.78
CA TYR A 99 -4.56 3.29 -14.33
C TYR A 99 -5.78 3.83 -13.59
N SER A 100 -6.57 2.93 -13.01
CA SER A 100 -7.82 3.26 -12.31
C SER A 100 -7.64 4.23 -11.14
N ARG A 101 -6.46 4.29 -10.54
CA ARG A 101 -6.13 5.15 -9.38
C ARG A 101 -5.43 6.45 -9.77
N SER A 102 -5.54 6.88 -11.03
CA SER A 102 -4.84 8.06 -11.56
C SER A 102 -5.21 9.37 -10.86
N GLN A 103 -6.47 9.52 -10.43
CA GLN A 103 -6.91 10.71 -9.67
C GLN A 103 -6.24 10.78 -8.30
N LYS A 104 -6.25 9.68 -7.55
CA LYS A 104 -5.60 9.59 -6.23
C LYS A 104 -4.10 9.83 -6.36
N ALA A 105 -3.45 9.21 -7.34
CA ALA A 105 -2.02 9.42 -7.61
C ALA A 105 -1.72 10.89 -7.95
N THR A 106 -2.50 11.52 -8.81
CA THR A 106 -2.32 12.94 -9.16
C THR A 106 -2.50 13.83 -7.93
N SER A 107 -3.48 13.56 -7.08
CA SER A 107 -3.72 14.32 -5.86
C SER A 107 -2.56 14.21 -4.86
N LEU A 108 -1.93 13.04 -4.74
CA LEU A 108 -0.83 12.82 -3.78
C LEU A 108 0.52 13.33 -4.33
N PHE A 109 0.81 13.12 -5.60
CA PHE A 109 2.09 13.46 -6.21
C PHE A 109 2.09 14.83 -6.93
N GLY A 110 0.96 15.53 -6.90
CA GLY A 110 0.76 16.85 -7.50
C GLY A 110 0.48 16.81 -9.00
N SER A 111 1.12 15.90 -9.75
CA SER A 111 0.87 15.70 -11.18
C SER A 111 1.09 14.24 -11.57
N TRP A 112 0.56 13.84 -12.73
CA TRP A 112 0.79 12.51 -13.30
C TRP A 112 2.28 12.30 -13.65
N ASP A 113 2.93 13.32 -14.19
CA ASP A 113 4.35 13.25 -14.53
C ASP A 113 5.23 13.11 -13.28
N ASN A 114 4.88 13.80 -12.20
CA ASN A 114 5.58 13.65 -10.92
C ASN A 114 5.38 12.24 -10.33
N PHE A 115 4.19 11.66 -10.51
CA PHE A 115 3.92 10.29 -10.09
C PHE A 115 4.76 9.27 -10.88
N LEU A 116 4.82 9.39 -12.20
CA LEU A 116 5.65 8.52 -13.04
C LEU A 116 7.16 8.68 -12.72
N LYS A 117 7.62 9.91 -12.51
CA LYS A 117 8.99 10.20 -12.05
C LYS A 117 9.27 9.54 -10.69
N ALA A 118 8.36 9.66 -9.73
CA ALA A 118 8.49 9.01 -8.43
C ALA A 118 8.53 7.48 -8.55
N ALA A 119 7.80 6.92 -9.51
CA ALA A 119 7.84 5.50 -9.83
C ALA A 119 9.04 5.08 -10.68
N LYS A 120 9.92 6.02 -11.07
CA LYS A 120 11.04 5.79 -11.98
C LYS A 120 10.62 5.14 -13.30
N ILE A 121 9.38 5.39 -13.73
CA ILE A 121 8.87 4.93 -15.02
C ILE A 121 9.26 5.97 -16.06
N GLU A 122 10.45 5.82 -16.61
CA GLU A 122 10.89 6.53 -17.81
C GLU A 122 10.80 5.56 -18.99
N TYR A 123 10.54 6.09 -20.20
CA TYR A 123 10.43 5.31 -21.45
C TYR A 123 11.54 4.26 -21.64
N ARG A 124 12.71 4.46 -21.01
CA ARG A 124 13.88 3.58 -21.09
C ARG A 124 13.68 2.18 -20.49
N LEU A 125 12.72 1.96 -19.57
CA LEU A 125 12.43 0.63 -19.04
C LEU A 125 11.79 -0.34 -20.06
N PHE A 126 11.25 0.18 -21.17
CA PHE A 126 10.61 -0.64 -22.21
C PHE A 126 11.54 -1.01 -23.37
N ILE A 127 12.81 -0.56 -23.33
CA ILE A 127 13.80 -0.81 -24.38
C ILE A 127 14.75 -1.97 -24.01
N GLU A 128 14.79 -2.43 -22.76
CA GLU A 128 15.79 -3.40 -22.28
C GLU A 128 15.41 -4.90 -22.44
N GLU A 129 14.36 -5.25 -23.19
CA GLU A 129 14.14 -6.64 -23.65
C GLU A 129 14.53 -6.88 -25.12
N LYS A 130 15.20 -5.91 -25.79
CA LYS A 130 15.67 -6.10 -27.17
C LYS A 130 17.17 -6.13 -27.41
N GLU A 131 18.02 -5.92 -26.41
CA GLU A 131 19.48 -6.00 -26.59
C GLU A 131 20.16 -6.76 -25.45
N VAL A 132 20.04 -8.08 -25.46
CA VAL A 132 21.20 -8.93 -25.09
C VAL A 132 21.39 -9.89 -26.26
N LYS A 133 22.36 -9.52 -27.09
CA LYS A 133 22.87 -10.29 -28.23
C LYS A 133 23.82 -11.37 -27.74
#